data_AF-A0A9W7E6D0-F1
#
_entry.id   AF-A0A9W7E6D0-F1
#
_cell.length_a   1.000
_cell.length_b   1.000
_cell.length_c   1.000
_cell.angle_alpha   90.00
_cell.angle_beta   90.00
_cell.angle_gamma   90.00
#
_symmetry.space_group_name_H-M   'P 1'
#
loop_
_entity.id
_entity.type
_entity.pdbx_description
1 polymer ?
#
loop_
_entity_poly.entity_id
_entity_poly.type
_entity_poly.pdbx_seq_one_letter_code
_entity_poly.pdbx_strand_id
1 'polypeptide(L)'
;MGNCCRPHLGDDCIGAYEYNACADCTFWNAVFCCNRPMWSTRGCDSKSLDDPAWASGTSLRRSFEAALMGVDMKECLNEAPRSCTGCCGGCKNVANLSPALNDKWCKDVNEKMLNPQGFSCKAYHWITHGSKGERQEHMVIAINKYTPGEKPLTLPVEFFN
;
A
#
# COMPACT_ATOMS: atom_id res chain seq x y z
N MET A 1 -3.10 -3.87 -27.94
CA MET A 1 -2.49 -3.52 -26.65
C MET A 1 -3.63 -3.28 -25.68
N GLY A 2 -3.95 -4.28 -24.84
CA GLY A 2 -5.08 -4.19 -23.92
C GLY A 2 -4.73 -3.29 -22.75
N ASN A 3 -5.50 -2.23 -22.55
CA ASN A 3 -5.45 -1.43 -21.32
C ASN A 3 -5.77 -2.36 -20.15
N CYS A 4 -4.76 -2.81 -19.42
CA CYS A 4 -4.93 -3.54 -18.16
C CYS A 4 -5.70 -2.62 -17.21
N CYS A 5 -6.96 -2.98 -16.96
CA CYS A 5 -7.95 -2.22 -16.20
C CYS A 5 -7.38 -1.73 -14.87
N ARG A 6 -7.11 -0.43 -14.78
CA ARG A 6 -6.73 0.25 -13.54
C ARG A 6 -7.99 0.70 -12.83
N PRO A 7 -8.12 0.48 -11.51
CA PRO A 7 -9.10 1.24 -10.75
C PRO A 7 -8.69 2.71 -10.73
N HIS A 8 -9.66 3.60 -10.87
CA HIS A 8 -9.46 5.01 -10.58
C HIS A 8 -9.19 5.15 -9.07
N LEU A 9 -7.99 5.59 -8.70
CA LEU A 9 -7.55 5.73 -7.30
C LEU A 9 -8.01 7.05 -6.64
N GLY A 10 -8.80 7.86 -7.34
CA GLY A 10 -9.18 9.21 -6.91
C GLY A 10 -8.33 10.29 -7.58
N ASP A 11 -8.92 11.49 -7.69
CA ASP A 11 -8.28 12.70 -8.22
C ASP A 11 -7.26 13.29 -7.23
N ASP A 12 -7.46 13.04 -5.94
CA ASP A 12 -6.60 13.42 -4.82
C ASP A 12 -5.37 12.52 -4.64
N CYS A 13 -5.35 11.37 -5.30
CA CYS A 13 -4.21 10.45 -5.28
C CYS A 13 -3.01 11.03 -6.03
N ILE A 14 -1.90 11.24 -5.32
CA ILE A 14 -0.65 11.77 -5.85
C ILE A 14 0.36 10.68 -6.24
N GLY A 15 0.04 9.41 -5.95
CA GLY A 15 0.76 8.23 -6.43
C GLY A 15 0.56 7.03 -5.53
N ALA A 16 1.13 5.88 -5.91
CA ALA A 16 0.95 4.65 -5.14
C ALA A 16 2.20 3.76 -5.11
N TYR A 17 2.19 2.85 -4.14
CA TYR A 17 3.16 1.78 -3.97
C TYR A 17 2.47 0.44 -4.22
N GLU A 18 2.90 -0.28 -5.25
CA GLU A 18 2.36 -1.59 -5.63
C GLU A 18 2.98 -2.71 -4.81
N TYR A 19 2.12 -3.61 -4.34
CA TYR A 19 2.49 -4.79 -3.60
C TYR A 19 3.01 -5.88 -4.53
N ASN A 20 4.20 -6.39 -4.22
CA ASN A 20 4.80 -7.53 -4.88
C ASN A 20 4.64 -8.78 -4.01
N ALA A 21 3.60 -9.57 -4.29
CA ALA A 21 3.32 -10.82 -3.57
C ALA A 21 4.48 -11.84 -3.63
N CYS A 22 5.29 -11.81 -4.69
CA CYS A 22 6.44 -12.71 -4.82
C CYS A 22 7.57 -12.40 -3.82
N ALA A 23 7.59 -11.22 -3.22
CA ALA A 23 8.55 -10.89 -2.16
C ALA A 23 8.28 -11.63 -0.84
N ASP A 24 7.06 -12.18 -0.67
CA ASP A 24 6.61 -12.90 0.54
C ASP A 24 6.58 -14.43 0.36
N CYS A 25 6.88 -14.94 -0.84
CA CYS A 25 6.90 -16.38 -1.13
C CYS A 25 8.22 -17.02 -0.65
N THR A 26 8.24 -17.52 0.58
CA THR A 26 9.35 -18.32 1.11
C THR A 26 9.37 -19.78 0.64
N PHE A 27 8.32 -20.29 -0.02
CA PHE A 27 8.15 -21.75 -0.12
C PHE A 27 8.47 -22.42 -1.48
N TRP A 28 8.32 -21.80 -2.66
CA TRP A 28 8.44 -22.57 -3.93
C TRP A 28 8.98 -21.88 -5.20
N ASN A 29 9.71 -20.77 -5.15
CA ASN A 29 10.48 -20.28 -6.31
C ASN A 29 11.57 -19.26 -5.93
N ALA A 30 12.47 -19.67 -5.03
CA ALA A 30 13.59 -18.86 -4.54
C ALA A 30 14.62 -18.47 -5.62
N VAL A 31 14.54 -19.00 -6.85
CA VAL A 31 15.59 -18.77 -7.87
C VAL A 31 15.33 -17.53 -8.75
N PHE A 32 14.07 -17.09 -8.92
CA PHE A 32 13.74 -15.96 -9.82
C PHE A 32 13.14 -14.71 -9.12
N CYS A 33 12.83 -14.78 -7.82
CA CYS A 33 12.20 -13.68 -7.07
C CYS A 33 13.12 -13.03 -6.02
N CYS A 34 14.35 -13.52 -5.83
CA CYS A 34 15.32 -12.89 -4.93
C CYS A 34 15.61 -11.45 -5.38
N ASN A 35 15.58 -10.50 -4.43
CA ASN A 35 15.93 -9.08 -4.57
C ASN A 35 14.88 -8.11 -5.12
N ARG A 36 13.60 -8.48 -5.25
CA ARG A 36 12.55 -7.47 -5.52
C ARG A 36 11.96 -6.92 -4.21
N PRO A 37 11.79 -5.60 -4.07
CA PRO A 37 11.17 -5.03 -2.89
C PRO A 37 9.70 -5.48 -2.79
N MET A 38 9.19 -5.54 -1.56
CA MET A 38 7.79 -5.87 -1.26
C MET A 38 6.84 -4.81 -1.80
N TRP A 39 7.30 -3.56 -1.84
CA TRP A 39 6.57 -2.41 -2.34
C TRP A 39 7.38 -1.72 -3.42
N SER A 40 6.76 -1.36 -4.54
CA SER A 40 7.44 -0.65 -5.62
C SER A 40 6.57 0.44 -6.22
N THR A 41 7.21 1.53 -6.63
CA THR A 41 6.54 2.62 -7.37
C THR A 41 6.50 2.35 -8.87
N ARG A 42 6.91 1.15 -9.32
CA ARG A 42 6.99 0.78 -10.75
C ARG A 42 5.68 0.18 -11.28
N GLY A 43 4.61 0.27 -10.48
CA GLY A 43 3.43 -0.56 -10.62
C GLY A 43 2.36 -0.09 -11.57
N CYS A 44 1.36 -0.96 -11.73
CA CYS A 44 0.37 -0.96 -12.79
C CYS A 44 -0.51 0.29 -12.90
N ASP A 45 -0.43 1.27 -12.00
CA ASP A 45 -1.27 2.47 -11.96
C ASP A 45 -0.65 3.69 -12.69
N SER A 46 0.66 3.67 -12.96
CA SER A 46 1.46 4.77 -13.56
C SER A 46 1.22 6.16 -12.99
N LYS A 47 0.72 6.29 -11.75
CA LYS A 47 0.73 7.60 -11.10
C LYS A 47 2.16 7.88 -10.64
N SER A 48 2.78 8.83 -11.31
CA SER A 48 4.09 9.34 -10.96
C SER A 48 3.96 10.19 -9.68
N LEU A 49 4.77 9.88 -8.68
CA LEU A 49 4.85 10.58 -7.40
C LEU A 49 5.47 11.98 -7.59
N ASP A 50 4.74 12.85 -8.27
CA ASP A 50 5.23 14.13 -8.78
C ASP A 50 4.84 15.33 -7.91
N ASP A 51 4.14 15.10 -6.79
CA ASP A 51 3.90 16.17 -5.82
C ASP A 51 5.23 16.61 -5.17
N PRO A 52 5.61 17.90 -5.21
CA PRO A 52 6.87 18.37 -4.65
C PRO A 52 7.07 18.04 -3.16
N ALA A 53 5.99 18.01 -2.37
CA ALA A 53 6.06 17.64 -0.96
C ALA A 53 6.23 16.11 -0.76
N TRP A 54 5.97 15.31 -1.80
CA TRP A 54 6.22 13.87 -1.85
C TRP A 54 7.36 13.48 -2.82
N ALA A 55 8.19 14.45 -3.21
CA ALA A 55 9.31 14.21 -4.10
C ALA A 55 10.32 13.21 -3.49
N SER A 56 11.06 12.51 -4.36
CA SER A 56 12.10 11.59 -3.90
C SER A 56 13.15 12.34 -3.07
N GLY A 57 13.49 11.79 -1.89
CA GLY A 57 14.47 12.38 -0.98
C GLY A 57 13.91 13.30 0.10
N THR A 58 12.62 13.66 0.06
CA THR A 58 12.00 14.38 1.20
C THR A 58 12.05 13.52 2.47
N SER A 59 12.10 14.16 3.64
CA SER A 59 12.10 13.43 4.92
C SER A 59 10.83 12.61 5.09
N LEU A 60 9.66 13.19 4.77
CA LEU A 60 8.37 12.52 4.84
C LEU A 60 8.33 11.25 3.99
N ARG A 61 8.70 11.33 2.70
CA ARG A 61 8.71 10.16 1.82
C ARG A 61 9.68 9.09 2.29
N ARG A 62 10.88 9.48 2.76
CA ARG A 62 11.85 8.51 3.30
C ARG A 62 11.34 7.81 4.56
N SER A 63 10.70 8.54 5.47
CA SER A 63 10.09 7.97 6.67
C SER A 63 8.94 7.02 6.33
N PHE A 64 8.12 7.39 5.33
CA PHE A 64 7.04 6.53 4.85
C PHE A 64 7.56 5.26 4.16
N GLU A 65 8.57 5.38 3.29
CA GLU A 65 9.20 4.22 2.63
C GLU A 65 9.90 3.30 3.64
N ALA A 66 10.48 3.86 4.71
CA ALA A 66 10.99 3.07 5.82
C ALA A 66 9.88 2.32 6.58
N ALA A 67 8.74 2.97 6.83
CA ALA A 67 7.57 2.34 7.46
C ALA A 67 6.96 1.24 6.58
N LEU A 68 6.89 1.43 5.26
CA LEU A 68 6.44 0.43 4.29
C LEU A 68 7.32 -0.85 4.31
N MET A 69 8.62 -0.69 4.56
CA MET A 69 9.56 -1.81 4.63
C MET A 69 9.77 -2.33 6.06
N GLY A 70 9.09 -1.72 7.03
CA GLY A 70 9.23 -1.97 8.47
C GLY A 70 8.58 -3.27 8.95
N VAL A 71 8.78 -3.56 10.23
CA VAL A 71 8.26 -4.77 10.90
C VAL A 71 6.73 -4.70 11.00
N ASP A 72 6.17 -3.58 11.44
CA ASP A 72 4.72 -3.39 11.64
C ASP A 72 3.91 -3.67 10.36
N MET A 73 4.44 -3.28 9.19
CA MET A 73 3.82 -3.60 7.89
C MET A 73 3.77 -5.13 7.67
N LYS A 74 4.89 -5.81 7.91
CA LYS A 74 4.99 -7.27 7.73
C LYS A 74 4.09 -8.02 8.71
N GLU A 75 4.02 -7.57 9.96
CA GLU A 75 3.13 -8.13 10.97
C GLU A 75 1.67 -7.97 10.55
N CYS A 76 1.27 -6.78 10.10
CA CYS A 76 -0.08 -6.54 9.59
C CYS A 76 -0.45 -7.49 8.44
N LEU A 77 0.45 -7.69 7.47
CA LEU A 77 0.28 -8.64 6.38
C LEU A 77 0.22 -10.11 6.83
N ASN A 78 0.89 -10.45 7.93
CA ASN A 78 0.92 -11.82 8.47
C ASN A 78 -0.34 -12.17 9.26
N GLU A 79 -0.85 -11.20 10.02
CA GLU A 79 -2.07 -11.30 10.83
C GLU A 79 -3.36 -11.17 10.03
N ALA A 80 -3.28 -10.68 8.79
CA ALA A 80 -4.43 -10.56 7.92
C ALA A 80 -5.15 -11.92 7.73
N PRO A 81 -6.49 -11.94 7.70
CA PRO A 81 -7.26 -13.17 7.56
C PRO A 81 -6.84 -13.99 6.34
N ARG A 82 -6.66 -15.30 6.52
CA ARG A 82 -6.34 -16.22 5.41
C ARG A 82 -7.59 -16.63 4.66
N SER A 83 -7.50 -16.80 3.34
CA SER A 83 -8.66 -17.18 2.52
C SER A 83 -8.98 -18.67 2.60
N CYS A 84 -8.04 -19.52 3.00
CA CYS A 84 -8.29 -20.92 3.26
C CYS A 84 -7.67 -21.33 4.59
N THR A 85 -8.36 -22.20 5.32
CA THR A 85 -7.91 -22.76 6.61
C THR A 85 -7.17 -24.10 6.44
N GLY A 86 -7.30 -24.76 5.28
CA GLY A 86 -6.94 -26.17 5.10
C GLY A 86 -5.61 -26.50 4.39
N CYS A 87 -4.89 -25.54 3.80
CA CYS A 87 -3.63 -25.81 3.10
C CYS A 87 -2.46 -25.03 3.73
N CYS A 88 -1.53 -25.74 4.38
CA CYS A 88 -0.21 -25.24 4.82
C CYS A 88 -0.21 -23.85 5.49
N GLY A 89 -1.12 -23.60 6.44
CA GLY A 89 -1.19 -22.31 7.16
C GLY A 89 -1.99 -21.20 6.45
N GLY A 90 -2.63 -21.52 5.32
CA GLY A 90 -3.62 -20.68 4.65
C GLY A 90 -3.04 -19.68 3.64
N CYS A 91 -3.70 -19.56 2.48
CA CYS A 91 -3.32 -18.63 1.42
C CYS A 91 -3.66 -17.17 1.80
N LYS A 92 -2.70 -16.27 1.62
CA LYS A 92 -2.94 -14.82 1.63
C LYS A 92 -3.60 -14.43 0.29
N ASN A 93 -4.56 -13.51 0.34
CA ASN A 93 -5.25 -12.96 -0.83
C ASN A 93 -5.38 -11.46 -0.61
N VAL A 94 -5.13 -10.66 -1.66
CA VAL A 94 -5.23 -9.20 -1.59
C VAL A 94 -6.58 -8.70 -1.05
N ALA A 95 -7.66 -9.45 -1.26
CA ALA A 95 -9.00 -9.11 -0.76
C ALA A 95 -9.09 -9.12 0.77
N ASN A 96 -8.23 -9.89 1.45
CA ASN A 96 -8.13 -9.91 2.91
C ASN A 96 -6.99 -9.02 3.42
N LEU A 97 -5.91 -8.88 2.64
CA LEU A 97 -4.76 -8.06 3.01
C LEU A 97 -5.13 -6.57 3.03
N SER A 98 -5.81 -6.07 1.99
CA SER A 98 -6.06 -4.63 1.88
C SER A 98 -6.96 -4.08 2.99
N PRO A 99 -8.06 -4.75 3.41
CA PRO A 99 -8.83 -4.30 4.57
C PRO A 99 -8.03 -4.32 5.87
N ALA A 100 -7.25 -5.39 6.11
CA ALA A 100 -6.40 -5.48 7.31
C ALA A 100 -5.36 -4.35 7.37
N LEU A 101 -4.75 -4.01 6.24
CA LEU A 101 -3.85 -2.86 6.12
C LEU A 101 -4.56 -1.54 6.40
N ASN A 102 -5.80 -1.35 5.92
CA ASN A 102 -6.57 -0.14 6.17
C ASN A 102 -6.93 0.02 7.66
N ASP A 103 -7.32 -1.06 8.32
CA ASP A 103 -7.79 -1.03 9.72
C ASP A 103 -6.67 -0.83 10.74
N LYS A 104 -5.46 -1.31 10.41
CA LYS A 104 -4.29 -1.26 11.32
C LYS A 104 -3.22 -0.31 10.80
N TRP A 105 -2.44 -0.74 9.80
CA TRP A 105 -1.21 -0.05 9.41
C TRP A 105 -1.46 1.33 8.80
N CYS A 106 -2.40 1.45 7.86
CA CYS A 106 -2.71 2.73 7.22
C CYS A 106 -3.27 3.72 8.24
N LYS A 107 -4.13 3.25 9.15
CA LYS A 107 -4.68 4.08 10.23
C LYS A 107 -3.55 4.68 11.09
N ASP A 108 -2.66 3.84 11.59
CA ASP A 108 -1.53 4.25 12.42
C ASP A 108 -0.58 5.22 11.70
N VAL A 109 -0.23 4.93 10.44
CA VAL A 109 0.65 5.77 9.64
C VAL A 109 -0.01 7.10 9.29
N ASN A 110 -1.31 7.09 9.01
CA ASN A 110 -2.07 8.32 8.78
C ASN A 110 -2.06 9.21 10.02
N GLU A 111 -2.45 8.67 11.18
CA GLU A 111 -2.53 9.43 12.42
C GLU A 111 -1.16 9.98 12.87
N LYS A 112 -0.10 9.16 12.81
CA LYS A 112 1.21 9.51 13.36
C LYS A 112 2.10 10.30 12.39
N MET A 113 1.96 10.10 11.08
CA MET A 113 2.92 10.60 10.08
C MET A 113 2.28 11.48 9.00
N LEU A 114 1.20 11.02 8.36
CA LEU A 114 0.70 11.66 7.13
C LEU A 114 -0.27 12.80 7.39
N ASN A 115 -1.23 12.61 8.30
CA ASN A 115 -2.27 13.61 8.59
C ASN A 115 -1.70 14.96 9.03
N PRO A 116 -0.66 15.02 9.90
CA PRO A 116 -0.03 16.29 10.27
C PRO A 116 0.60 17.03 9.09
N GLN A 117 0.93 16.32 8.02
CA GLN A 117 1.58 16.85 6.81
C GLN A 117 0.60 17.11 5.66
N GLY A 118 -0.70 16.89 5.86
CA GLY A 118 -1.71 17.10 4.82
C GLY A 118 -1.86 15.94 3.84
N PHE A 119 -1.42 14.73 4.21
CA PHE A 119 -1.52 13.53 3.38
C PHE A 119 -2.30 12.43 4.10
N SER A 120 -2.76 11.44 3.34
CA SER A 120 -3.23 10.17 3.86
C SER A 120 -2.80 9.04 2.94
N CYS A 121 -2.87 7.80 3.43
CA CYS A 121 -2.68 6.60 2.66
C CYS A 121 -3.83 5.62 2.84
N LYS A 122 -4.09 4.83 1.80
CA LYS A 122 -5.12 3.78 1.81
C LYS A 122 -4.72 2.62 0.91
N ALA A 123 -4.97 1.40 1.39
CA ALA A 123 -4.78 0.18 0.64
C ALA A 123 -5.99 -0.09 -0.28
N TYR A 124 -5.72 -0.26 -1.57
CA TYR A 124 -6.69 -0.65 -2.58
C TYR A 124 -6.30 -2.00 -3.18
N HIS A 125 -7.29 -2.81 -3.54
CA HIS A 125 -7.06 -4.04 -4.30
C HIS A 125 -8.05 -4.15 -5.45
N TRP A 126 -7.65 -4.89 -6.48
CA TRP A 126 -8.53 -5.29 -7.57
C TRP A 126 -8.02 -6.58 -8.19
N ILE A 127 -8.89 -7.23 -8.97
CA ILE A 127 -8.58 -8.48 -9.65
C ILE A 127 -8.80 -8.25 -11.14
N THR A 128 -7.77 -8.54 -11.95
CA THR A 128 -7.91 -8.58 -13.41
C THR A 128 -7.86 -10.01 -13.92
N HIS A 129 -8.35 -10.23 -15.13
CA HIS A 129 -8.28 -11.52 -15.80
C HIS A 129 -7.54 -11.36 -17.13
N GLY A 130 -6.53 -12.21 -17.37
CA GLY A 130 -5.80 -12.26 -18.63
C GLY A 130 -6.64 -12.79 -19.78
N SER A 131 -6.11 -12.73 -21.01
CA SER A 131 -6.80 -13.23 -22.22
C SER A 131 -7.13 -14.72 -22.19
N LYS A 132 -6.49 -15.48 -21.30
CA LYS A 132 -6.74 -16.91 -21.07
C LYS A 132 -7.56 -17.20 -19.79
N GLY A 133 -8.15 -16.18 -19.17
CA GLY A 133 -8.87 -16.31 -17.89
C GLY A 133 -7.96 -16.36 -16.65
N GLU A 134 -6.66 -16.12 -16.82
CA GLU A 134 -5.69 -16.08 -15.73
C GLU A 134 -6.06 -14.97 -14.73
N ARG A 135 -6.36 -15.34 -13.48
CA ARG A 135 -6.67 -14.40 -12.42
C ARG A 135 -5.38 -13.73 -11.91
N GLN A 136 -5.34 -12.40 -11.93
CA GLN A 136 -4.24 -11.59 -11.41
C GLN A 136 -4.76 -10.70 -10.28
N GLU A 137 -4.15 -10.84 -9.11
CA GLU A 137 -4.44 -10.01 -7.94
C GLU A 137 -3.51 -8.79 -7.92
N HIS A 138 -4.09 -7.62 -7.68
CA HIS A 138 -3.36 -6.36 -7.56
C HIS A 138 -3.68 -5.73 -6.23
N MET A 139 -2.66 -5.13 -5.60
CA MET A 139 -2.83 -4.33 -4.39
C MET A 139 -1.85 -3.16 -4.41
N VAL A 140 -2.30 -2.00 -3.97
CA VAL A 140 -1.47 -0.79 -3.84
C VAL A 140 -1.76 -0.08 -2.52
N ILE A 141 -0.77 0.64 -2.01
CA ILE A 141 -0.98 1.72 -1.04
C ILE A 141 -0.98 3.03 -1.82
N ALA A 142 -2.15 3.64 -1.98
CA ALA A 142 -2.28 4.95 -2.59
C ALA A 142 -1.98 6.05 -1.56
N ILE A 143 -1.31 7.11 -1.99
CA ILE A 143 -1.04 8.32 -1.23
C ILE A 143 -1.94 9.41 -1.76
N ASN A 144 -2.75 10.00 -0.89
CA ASN A 144 -3.69 11.06 -1.22
C ASN A 144 -3.29 12.34 -0.51
N LYS A 145 -3.53 13.48 -1.15
CA LYS A 145 -3.37 14.79 -0.55
C LYS A 145 -4.71 15.30 -0.08
N TYR A 146 -4.80 15.81 1.14
CA TYR A 146 -6.04 16.44 1.58
C TYR A 146 -6.35 17.67 0.74
N THR A 147 -7.59 17.76 0.27
CA THR A 147 -8.12 18.97 -0.33
C THR A 147 -8.17 20.07 0.75
N PRO A 148 -7.82 21.33 0.44
CA PRO A 148 -7.93 22.42 1.41
C PRO A 148 -9.37 22.53 1.93
N GLY A 149 -9.59 22.18 3.20
CA GLY A 149 -10.91 22.14 3.85
C GLY A 149 -11.28 20.79 4.48
N GLU A 150 -10.59 19.70 4.11
CA GLU A 150 -10.84 18.34 4.61
C GLU A 150 -9.80 17.86 5.62
N LYS A 151 -9.19 18.78 6.38
CA LYS A 151 -8.25 18.35 7.43
C LYS A 151 -8.99 17.37 8.36
N PRO A 152 -8.45 16.16 8.62
CA PRO A 152 -8.92 15.40 9.76
C PRO A 152 -8.73 16.30 10.98
N LEU A 153 -9.73 16.33 11.86
CA LEU A 153 -9.73 17.11 13.08
C LEU A 153 -8.46 16.81 13.87
N THR A 154 -7.38 17.54 13.60
CA THR A 154 -6.20 17.55 14.44
C THR A 154 -6.69 18.21 15.71
N LEU A 155 -6.91 17.39 16.76
CA LEU A 155 -6.97 17.93 18.11
C LEU A 155 -5.71 18.79 18.28
N PRO A 156 -5.86 20.04 18.74
CA PRO A 156 -4.71 20.90 18.93
C PRO A 156 -3.73 20.17 19.84
N VAL A 157 -2.51 19.98 19.35
CA VAL A 157 -1.38 19.54 20.17
C VAL A 157 -1.11 20.71 21.10
N GLU A 158 -1.79 20.71 22.25
CA GLU A 158 -1.39 21.55 23.36
C GLU A 158 0.00 21.09 23.79
N PHE A 159 0.96 21.99 23.58
CA PHE A 159 2.30 21.91 24.12
C PHE A 159 2.21 21.67 25.63
N PHE A 160 2.57 20.48 26.10
CA PHE A 160 2.98 20.32 27.48
C PHE A 160 4.44 20.76 27.57
N ASN A 161 4.63 21.91 28.25
CA ASN A 161 5.90 22.41 28.75
C ASN A 161 6.57 21.42 29.69
#